data_AF-A0A8D8CD93-F1
#
_entry.id   AF-A0A8D8CD93-F1
#
_cell.length_a   1.000
_cell.length_b   1.000
_cell.length_c   1.000
_cell.angle_alpha   90.00
_cell.angle_beta   90.00
_cell.angle_gamma   90.00
#
_symmetry.space_group_name_H-M   'P 1'
#
loop_
_entity.id
_entity.type
_entity.pdbx_description
1 polymer ?
#
loop_
_entity_poly.entity_id
_entity_poly.type
_entity_poly.pdbx_seq_one_letter_code
_entity_poly.pdbx_strand_id
1 'polypeptide(L)'
;KDPKACTILLRGASKEILAEVERNLQDAMQVCRNVLLDPYLLPGGGAVEMEVSHRLTERSRAMTGVEQWPYRAVAQALEVVPRTLIQNCGASAIRVLTSLRAKHTQEGNSSWGVNGET
;
A
#
# COMPACT_ATOMS: atom_id res chain seq x y z
N LYS A 1 34.84 10.58 15.02
CA LYS A 1 35.10 9.62 13.93
C LYS A 1 33.82 9.48 13.14
N ASP A 2 33.87 9.51 11.81
CA ASP A 2 32.73 9.32 10.90
C ASP A 2 32.81 7.89 10.30
N PRO A 3 32.26 6.87 10.98
CA PRO A 3 32.39 5.49 10.55
C PRO A 3 31.51 5.21 9.31
N LYS A 4 32.14 4.78 8.21
CA LYS A 4 31.45 4.40 6.97
C LYS A 4 30.85 2.98 6.97
N ALA A 5 31.06 2.23 8.05
CA ALA A 5 30.56 0.86 8.22
C ALA A 5 30.09 0.64 9.66
N CYS A 6 29.00 -0.10 9.81
CA CYS A 6 28.44 -0.51 11.10
C CYS A 6 28.13 -2.01 11.10
N THR A 7 28.06 -2.61 12.28
CA THR A 7 27.72 -4.03 12.47
C THR A 7 26.51 -4.10 13.38
N ILE A 8 25.48 -4.83 12.94
CA ILE A 8 24.27 -5.09 13.72
C ILE A 8 24.32 -6.55 14.17
N LEU A 9 24.34 -6.80 15.48
CA LEU A 9 24.33 -8.15 16.05
C LEU A 9 22.89 -8.58 16.32
N LEU A 10 22.39 -9.55 15.54
CA LEU A 10 21.07 -10.14 15.74
C LEU A 10 21.13 -11.29 16.75
N ARG A 11 20.11 -11.40 17.60
CA ARG A 11 19.92 -12.51 18.54
C ARG A 11 18.49 -13.02 18.41
N GLY A 12 18.31 -14.34 18.45
CA GLY A 12 17.02 -14.98 18.29
C GLY A 12 16.94 -16.31 19.06
N ALA A 13 15.72 -16.76 19.33
CA ALA A 13 15.47 -17.99 20.09
C ALA A 13 15.74 -19.28 19.28
N SER A 14 15.65 -19.21 17.96
CA SER A 14 15.96 -20.31 17.04
C SER A 14 16.69 -19.80 15.79
N LYS A 15 17.30 -20.71 15.02
CA LYS A 15 17.99 -20.36 13.76
C LYS A 15 17.02 -19.83 12.72
N GLU A 16 15.81 -20.37 12.68
CA GLU A 16 14.75 -19.99 11.74
C GLU A 16 14.27 -18.56 12.01
N ILE A 17 14.04 -18.22 13.29
CA ILE A 17 13.68 -16.85 13.69
C ILE A 17 14.80 -15.88 13.35
N LEU A 18 16.06 -16.26 13.62
CA LEU A 18 17.20 -15.41 13.31
C LEU A 18 17.30 -15.11 11.80
N ALA A 19 17.12 -16.13 10.96
CA ALA A 19 17.13 -15.97 9.51
C ALA A 19 15.98 -15.09 9.00
N GLU A 20 14.80 -15.18 9.62
CA GLU A 20 13.66 -14.32 9.29
C GLU A 20 13.91 -12.86 9.68
N VAL A 21 14.47 -12.61 10.87
CA VAL A 21 14.83 -11.26 11.32
C VAL A 21 15.93 -10.65 10.44
N GLU A 22 16.92 -11.45 10.03
CA GLU A 22 17.96 -11.00 9.10
C GLU A 22 17.36 -10.56 7.76
N ARG A 23 16.46 -11.36 7.17
CA ARG A 23 15.75 -11.00 5.93
C ARG A 23 14.96 -9.70 6.09
N ASN A 24 14.16 -9.59 7.15
CA ASN A 24 13.33 -8.41 7.40
C ASN A 24 14.18 -7.13 7.60
N LEU A 25 15.32 -7.25 8.28
CA LEU A 25 16.26 -6.13 8.44
C LEU A 25 16.86 -5.73 7.09
N GLN A 26 17.26 -6.71 6.27
CA GLN A 26 17.83 -6.45 4.95
C GLN A 26 16.82 -5.72 4.05
N ASP A 27 15.56 -6.15 4.05
CA ASP A 27 14.48 -5.50 3.29
C ASP A 27 14.25 -4.06 3.76
N ALA A 28 14.20 -3.83 5.08
CA ALA A 28 14.05 -2.49 5.65
C ALA A 28 15.22 -1.55 5.27
N MET A 29 16.46 -2.06 5.35
CA MET A 29 17.65 -1.30 4.95
C MET A 29 17.63 -0.94 3.46
N GLN A 30 17.14 -1.85 2.61
CA GLN A 30 17.02 -1.60 1.19
C GLN A 30 15.97 -0.51 0.88
N VAL A 31 14.85 -0.49 1.62
CA VAL A 31 13.86 0.60 1.52
C VAL A 31 14.47 1.93 1.97
N CYS A 32 15.15 1.98 3.12
CA CYS A 32 15.83 3.20 3.58
C CYS A 32 16.86 3.71 2.57
N ARG A 33 17.64 2.81 1.96
CA ARG A 33 18.58 3.15 0.88
C ARG A 33 17.85 3.77 -0.32
N ASN A 34 16.72 3.19 -0.74
CA ASN A 34 15.95 3.72 -1.87
C ASN A 34 15.44 5.14 -1.57
N VAL A 35 14.95 5.40 -0.35
CA VAL A 35 14.50 6.75 0.07
C VAL A 35 15.65 7.76 0.11
N LEU A 36 16.87 7.34 0.49
CA LEU A 36 18.05 8.20 0.45
C LEU A 36 18.46 8.56 -0.99
N LEU A 37 18.23 7.66 -1.95
CA LEU A 37 18.54 7.90 -3.37
C LEU A 37 17.44 8.69 -4.07
N ASP A 38 16.18 8.39 -3.74
CA ASP A 38 15.00 9.01 -4.33
C ASP A 38 13.95 9.32 -3.24
N PRO A 39 13.84 10.58 -2.79
CA PRO A 39 13.11 10.94 -1.57
C PRO A 39 11.59 11.11 -1.77
N TYR A 40 10.97 10.35 -2.67
CA TYR A 40 9.52 10.33 -2.85
C TYR A 40 8.88 9.21 -2.02
N LEU A 41 7.83 9.55 -1.28
CA LEU A 41 7.07 8.63 -0.44
C LEU A 41 5.58 8.74 -0.75
N LEU A 42 4.90 7.60 -0.65
CA LEU A 42 3.46 7.49 -0.80
C LEU A 42 2.84 6.78 0.41
N PRO A 43 1.57 7.07 0.74
CA PRO A 43 0.88 6.42 1.84
C PRO A 43 0.64 4.93 1.56
N GLY A 44 0.82 4.08 2.58
CA GLY A 44 0.58 2.64 2.49
C GLY A 44 -0.89 2.25 2.72
N GLY A 45 -1.12 1.00 3.14
CA GLY A 45 -2.44 0.52 3.57
C GLY A 45 -3.50 0.46 2.46
N GLY A 46 -3.09 0.36 1.19
CA GLY A 46 -4.03 0.36 0.06
C GLY A 46 -4.52 1.76 -0.36
N ALA A 47 -3.98 2.84 0.21
CA ALA A 47 -4.38 4.22 -0.09
C ALA A 47 -4.06 4.60 -1.54
N VAL A 48 -2.86 4.24 -2.01
CA VAL A 48 -2.41 4.55 -3.37
C VAL A 48 -3.26 3.81 -4.40
N GLU A 49 -3.49 2.51 -4.19
CA GLU A 49 -4.30 1.68 -5.08
C GLU A 49 -5.74 2.19 -5.15
N MET A 50 -6.30 2.64 -4.01
CA MET A 50 -7.64 3.23 -3.96
C MET A 50 -7.69 4.58 -4.68
N GLU A 51 -6.70 5.45 -4.48
CA GLU A 51 -6.63 6.76 -5.15
C GLU A 51 -6.50 6.61 -6.68
N VAL A 52 -5.64 5.70 -7.13
CA VAL A 52 -5.48 5.41 -8.57
C VAL A 52 -6.76 4.79 -9.12
N SER A 53 -7.41 3.88 -8.39
CA SER A 53 -8.72 3.31 -8.78
C SER A 53 -9.79 4.40 -8.93
N HIS A 54 -9.86 5.34 -7.99
CA HIS A 54 -10.78 6.47 -8.05
C HIS A 54 -10.52 7.33 -9.30
N ARG A 55 -9.27 7.74 -9.54
CA ARG A 55 -8.91 8.57 -10.71
C ARG A 55 -9.16 7.87 -12.05
N LEU A 56 -8.86 6.57 -12.14
CA LEU A 56 -9.16 5.79 -13.35
C LEU A 56 -10.67 5.67 -13.57
N THR A 57 -11.45 5.53 -12.49
CA THR A 57 -12.91 5.52 -12.56
C THR A 57 -13.46 6.85 -13.06
N GLU A 58 -12.97 7.98 -12.53
CA GLU A 58 -13.36 9.32 -13.02
C GLU A 58 -12.96 9.53 -14.48
N ARG A 59 -11.76 9.11 -14.87
CA ARG A 59 -11.32 9.18 -16.26
C ARG A 59 -12.21 8.34 -17.17
N SER A 60 -12.61 7.15 -16.73
CA SER A 60 -13.52 6.29 -17.50
C SER A 60 -14.88 6.93 -17.75
N ARG A 61 -15.40 7.73 -16.80
CA ARG A 61 -16.69 8.44 -16.93
C ARG A 61 -16.65 9.57 -17.94
N ALA A 62 -15.48 10.19 -18.12
CA ALA A 62 -15.29 11.24 -19.12
C ALA A 62 -15.15 10.69 -20.56
N MET A 63 -14.96 9.38 -20.72
CA MET A 63 -14.78 8.73 -22.02
C MET A 63 -16.11 8.19 -22.56
N THR A 64 -16.29 8.28 -23.87
CA THR A 64 -17.45 7.72 -24.56
C THR A 64 -17.03 6.51 -25.40
N GLY A 65 -17.79 5.42 -25.34
CA GLY A 65 -17.57 4.23 -26.16
C GLY A 65 -16.85 3.10 -25.43
N VAL A 66 -16.24 2.19 -26.18
CA VAL A 66 -15.65 0.93 -25.67
C VAL A 66 -14.36 1.15 -24.88
N GLU A 67 -13.71 2.29 -25.07
CA GLU A 67 -12.45 2.62 -24.40
C GLU A 67 -12.60 2.81 -22.89
N GLN A 68 -13.82 3.02 -22.37
CA GLN A 68 -14.06 3.14 -20.93
C GLN A 68 -13.84 1.82 -20.17
N TRP A 69 -14.03 0.66 -20.84
CA TRP A 69 -14.04 -0.64 -20.18
C TRP A 69 -12.68 -1.04 -19.60
N PRO A 70 -11.56 -0.88 -20.33
CA PRO A 70 -10.23 -1.12 -19.76
C PRO A 70 -9.94 -0.29 -18.51
N TYR A 71 -10.28 1.01 -18.51
CA TYR A 71 -10.07 1.88 -17.35
C TYR A 71 -10.84 1.40 -16.13
N ARG A 72 -12.12 1.05 -16.31
CA ARG A 72 -12.95 0.52 -15.22
C ARG A 72 -12.44 -0.83 -14.72
N ALA A 73 -11.99 -1.70 -15.62
CA ALA A 73 -11.44 -3.00 -15.24
C ALA A 73 -10.17 -2.86 -14.40
N VAL A 74 -9.23 -1.99 -14.81
CA VAL A 74 -8.00 -1.73 -14.04
C VAL A 74 -8.32 -1.06 -12.71
N ALA A 75 -9.24 -0.09 -12.69
CA ALA A 75 -9.70 0.54 -11.45
C ALA A 75 -10.22 -0.50 -10.45
N GLN A 76 -11.08 -1.42 -10.89
CA GLN A 76 -11.61 -2.48 -10.04
C GLN A 76 -10.54 -3.47 -9.61
N ALA A 77 -9.56 -3.78 -10.47
CA ALA A 77 -8.47 -4.69 -10.14
C ALA A 77 -7.57 -4.14 -9.02
N LEU A 78 -7.29 -2.83 -9.02
CA LEU A 78 -6.47 -2.19 -7.98
C LEU A 78 -7.09 -2.31 -6.58
N GLU A 79 -8.42 -2.35 -6.49
CA GLU A 79 -9.10 -2.51 -5.21
C GLU A 79 -8.88 -3.89 -4.55
N VAL A 80 -8.27 -4.85 -5.23
CA VAL A 80 -7.92 -6.16 -4.64
C VAL A 80 -7.01 -6.00 -3.43
N VAL A 81 -6.05 -5.07 -3.48
CA VAL A 81 -5.06 -4.85 -2.41
C VAL A 81 -5.74 -4.38 -1.11
N PRO A 82 -6.46 -3.25 -1.07
CA PRO A 82 -7.16 -2.83 0.14
C PRO A 82 -8.21 -3.85 0.58
N ARG A 83 -8.91 -4.52 -0.36
CA ARG A 83 -9.88 -5.55 -0.02
C ARG A 83 -9.24 -6.73 0.72
N THR A 84 -8.12 -7.23 0.25
CA THR A 84 -7.40 -8.34 0.89
C THR A 84 -6.86 -7.93 2.25
N LEU A 85 -6.32 -6.71 2.40
CA LEU A 85 -5.91 -6.19 3.70
C LEU A 85 -7.07 -6.18 4.70
N ILE A 86 -8.23 -5.64 4.31
CA ILE A 86 -9.43 -5.61 5.18
C ILE A 86 -9.86 -7.02 5.59
N GLN A 87 -9.85 -7.97 4.66
CA GLN A 87 -10.22 -9.37 4.94
C GLN A 87 -9.25 -10.03 5.92
N ASN A 88 -7.95 -9.81 5.74
CA ASN A 88 -6.92 -10.34 6.63
C ASN A 88 -7.02 -9.76 8.05
N CYS A 89 -7.50 -8.52 8.17
CA CYS A 89 -7.79 -7.89 9.47
C CYS A 89 -9.13 -8.35 10.08
N GLY A 90 -9.91 -9.23 9.43
CA GLY A 90 -11.18 -9.75 9.96
C GLY A 90 -12.36 -8.76 9.90
N ALA A 91 -12.19 -7.60 9.26
CA ALA A 91 -13.25 -6.60 9.12
C ALA A 91 -14.18 -6.90 7.93
N SER A 92 -15.38 -6.28 7.95
CA SER A 92 -16.31 -6.38 6.83
C SER A 92 -15.76 -5.66 5.59
N ALA A 93 -15.24 -6.44 4.64
CA ALA A 93 -14.69 -5.95 3.37
C ALA A 93 -15.63 -4.99 2.65
N ILE A 94 -16.93 -5.32 2.57
CA ILE A 94 -17.93 -4.48 1.89
C ILE A 94 -18.05 -3.12 2.58
N ARG A 95 -18.23 -3.11 3.89
CA ARG A 95 -18.46 -1.87 4.66
C ARG A 95 -17.24 -0.95 4.62
N VAL A 96 -16.05 -1.50 4.91
CA VAL A 96 -14.82 -0.72 4.99
C VAL A 96 -14.41 -0.22 3.61
N LEU A 97 -14.44 -1.08 2.57
CA LEU A 97 -14.08 -0.68 1.21
C LEU A 97 -15.03 0.39 0.66
N THR A 98 -16.34 0.28 0.95
CA THR A 98 -17.32 1.32 0.57
C THR A 98 -17.02 2.64 1.28
N SER A 99 -16.71 2.60 2.57
CA SER A 99 -16.33 3.81 3.31
C SER A 99 -15.03 4.43 2.78
N LEU A 100 -14.06 3.59 2.38
CA LEU A 100 -12.79 4.04 1.83
C LEU A 100 -12.99 4.72 0.47
N ARG A 101 -13.78 4.14 -0.43
CA ARG A 101 -14.19 4.77 -1.71
C ARG A 101 -14.84 6.13 -1.50
N ALA A 102 -15.74 6.23 -0.51
CA ALA A 102 -16.43 7.48 -0.19
C ALA A 102 -15.44 8.57 0.30
N LYS A 103 -14.42 8.19 1.06
CA LYS A 103 -13.36 9.12 1.50
C LYS A 103 -12.52 9.64 0.33
N HIS A 104 -12.10 8.76 -0.58
CA HIS A 104 -11.30 9.16 -1.75
C HIS A 104 -12.05 10.03 -2.77
N THR A 105 -13.39 10.06 -2.70
CA THR A 105 -14.19 11.00 -3.51
C THR A 105 -14.09 12.45 -2.97
N GLN A 106 -13.70 12.65 -1.72
CA GLN A 106 -13.59 13.96 -1.10
C GLN A 106 -12.20 14.57 -1.37
N GLU A 107 -12.18 15.87 -1.61
CA GLU A 107 -10.93 16.59 -1.86
C GLU A 107 -10.00 16.56 -0.63
N GLY A 108 -8.70 16.35 -0.86
CA GLY A 108 -7.69 16.28 0.20
C GLY A 108 -7.57 14.93 0.92
N ASN A 109 -8.37 13.92 0.56
CA ASN A 109 -8.41 12.62 1.22
C ASN A 109 -7.68 11.49 0.45
N SER A 110 -6.67 11.81 -0.36
CA SER A 110 -5.94 10.83 -1.18
C SER A 110 -5.05 9.88 -0.38
N SER A 111 -4.76 10.19 0.89
CA SER A 111 -3.87 9.38 1.74
C SER A 111 -4.59 8.43 2.70
N TRP A 112 -5.91 8.28 2.58
CA TRP A 112 -6.66 7.39 3.44
C TRP A 112 -6.41 5.93 3.05
N GLY A 113 -5.95 5.12 4.01
CA GLY A 113 -5.75 3.69 3.83
C GLY A 113 -6.60 2.86 4.79
N VAL A 114 -6.45 1.54 4.68
CA VAL A 114 -7.01 0.57 5.62
C VAL A 114 -6.23 0.67 6.94
N ASN A 115 -6.95 0.86 8.05
CA ASN A 115 -6.40 0.63 9.38
C ASN A 115 -6.56 -0.85 9.74
N GLY A 116 -5.47 -1.49 10.15
CA GLY A 116 -5.46 -2.90 10.57
C GLY A 116 -5.91 -3.14 12.01
N GLU A 117 -6.15 -2.09 12.78
CA GLU A 117 -6.73 -2.17 14.11
C GLU A 117 -8.27 -2.28 14.02
N THR A 118 -8.79 -3.44 14.42
CA THR A 118 -10.22 -3.73 14.58
C THR A 118 -10.63 -3.79 16.04
#